data_AF-A0AAN8H9E7-F1
#
_entry.id   AF-A0AAN8H9E7-F1
#
_cell.length_a   1.000
_cell.length_b   1.000
_cell.length_c   1.000
_cell.angle_alpha   90.00
_cell.angle_beta   90.00
_cell.angle_gamma   90.00
#
_symmetry.space_group_name_H-M   'P 1'
#
loop_
_entity.id
_entity.type
_entity.pdbx_description
1 polymer ?
#
loop_
_entity_poly.entity_id
_entity_poly.type
_entity_poly.pdbx_seq_one_letter_code
_entity_poly.pdbx_strand_id
1 'polypeptide(L)'
;MFRAALQNADLLWVILLYCVFLPDPGCGSADADSCHEVKTAYMMRQIGPVELVPDRPGADESLRVCVHPGPSCCTSKMEDSYMAAVRSETQQKMRSYSFELKYLIAGHTKAYQETFESLVSFTSNLTSTLFDSAYSALASDCRPIVFQLFNDINQHLSGDSSSLDTAVRRFYNDLFPLVYRRLLNPGIGHMSPKSHSTPSTNQDDCLRMTRQDVSPFGPHPRLLVSGLSRALGAGRALSQLLRLAGEVVNATEKLTLSRECGRGLVRMHYCSHCRGMTLIRPCTGLCVNIMRGCLVGVSELGAPWGSLVVLLQRLAAMLATSSNHNSMELALLAVRNHVNDAILHAQLHGPRVTATVSKGRLGWGEVICPTVLTYTCYINTF
;
A
#
# COMPACT_ATOMS: atom_id res chain seq x y z
N MET A 1 -21.83 -10.25 87.81
CA MET A 1 -21.37 -9.70 86.51
C MET A 1 -21.18 -8.16 86.50
N PHE A 2 -20.94 -7.48 87.63
CA PHE A 2 -20.76 -6.01 87.65
C PHE A 2 -19.42 -5.50 88.20
N ARG A 3 -18.49 -6.38 88.64
CA ARG A 3 -17.17 -5.95 89.14
C ARG A 3 -16.02 -6.03 88.12
N ALA A 4 -16.20 -6.73 86.99
CA ALA A 4 -15.18 -6.84 85.94
C ALA A 4 -15.25 -5.71 84.90
N ALA A 5 -16.33 -4.92 84.88
CA ALA A 5 -16.53 -3.83 83.91
C ALA A 5 -15.87 -2.51 84.36
N LEU A 6 -15.70 -2.27 85.67
CA LEU A 6 -15.09 -1.03 86.17
C LEU A 6 -13.56 -0.99 85.96
N GLN A 7 -12.86 -2.11 86.12
CA GLN A 7 -11.39 -2.13 85.96
C GLN A 7 -10.93 -1.91 84.51
N ASN A 8 -11.74 -2.28 83.52
CA ASN A 8 -11.42 -2.05 82.11
C ASN A 8 -11.69 -0.60 81.68
N ALA A 9 -12.62 0.11 82.32
CA ALA A 9 -12.93 1.50 82.02
C ALA A 9 -11.81 2.46 82.48
N ASP A 10 -11.21 2.19 83.64
CA ASP A 10 -10.09 2.98 84.18
C ASP A 10 -8.80 2.79 83.36
N LEU A 11 -8.53 1.57 82.88
CA LEU A 11 -7.36 1.31 82.04
C LEU A 11 -7.48 2.01 80.67
N LEU A 12 -8.68 1.99 80.08
CA LEU A 12 -8.98 2.69 78.83
C LEU A 12 -8.86 4.21 78.97
N TRP A 13 -9.30 4.77 80.10
CA TRP A 13 -9.15 6.20 80.38
C TRP A 13 -7.70 6.62 80.58
N VAL A 14 -6.89 5.80 81.26
CA VAL A 14 -5.45 6.07 81.43
C VAL A 14 -4.69 5.96 80.11
N ILE A 15 -5.05 5.01 79.24
CA ILE A 15 -4.47 4.87 77.90
C ILE A 15 -4.87 6.05 77.00
N LEU A 16 -6.14 6.48 77.04
CA LEU A 16 -6.62 7.66 76.30
C LEU A 16 -5.96 8.96 76.77
N LEU A 17 -5.75 9.12 78.07
CA LEU A 17 -5.01 10.27 78.63
C LEU A 17 -3.52 10.25 78.26
N TYR A 18 -2.88 9.07 78.21
CA TYR A 18 -1.49 8.95 77.75
C TYR A 18 -1.31 9.25 76.26
N CYS A 19 -2.32 8.95 75.42
CA CYS A 19 -2.29 9.30 74.00
C CYS A 19 -2.48 10.81 73.72
N VAL A 20 -3.08 11.56 74.65
CA VAL A 20 -3.34 13.01 74.48
C VAL A 20 -2.15 13.88 74.91
N PHE A 21 -1.25 13.37 75.76
CA PHE A 21 -0.12 14.13 76.31
C PHE A 21 1.27 13.71 75.82
N LEU A 22 1.36 12.78 74.86
CA LEU A 22 2.61 12.64 74.12
C LEU A 22 2.71 13.82 73.14
N PRO A 23 3.74 14.69 73.24
CA PRO A 23 4.04 15.57 72.13
C PRO A 23 4.31 14.65 70.95
N ASP A 24 3.49 14.78 69.89
CA ASP A 24 3.72 14.16 68.60
C ASP A 24 5.22 14.40 68.31
N PRO A 25 6.07 13.36 68.27
CA PRO A 25 7.39 13.53 67.71
C PRO A 25 7.07 13.77 66.25
N GLY A 26 6.89 15.04 65.90
CA GLY A 26 6.54 15.48 64.57
C GLY A 26 7.41 14.64 63.66
N CYS A 27 6.76 13.80 62.86
CA CYS A 27 7.42 12.99 61.87
C CYS A 27 7.96 14.01 60.86
N GLY A 28 9.09 14.61 61.23
CA GLY A 28 9.88 15.48 60.40
C GLY A 28 10.29 14.58 59.26
N SER A 29 9.56 14.69 58.17
CA SER A 29 10.00 14.27 56.86
C SER A 29 11.33 14.98 56.63
N ALA A 30 12.43 14.32 56.99
CA ALA A 30 13.78 14.78 56.71
C ALA A 30 14.07 14.82 55.20
N ASP A 31 13.11 14.40 54.36
CA ASP A 31 13.17 14.36 52.90
C ASP A 31 12.23 15.37 52.21
N ALA A 32 11.42 16.16 52.94
CA ALA A 32 10.51 17.15 52.33
C ALA A 32 11.26 18.32 51.65
N ASP A 33 12.55 18.48 51.94
CA ASP A 33 13.40 19.57 51.47
C ASP A 33 14.35 19.15 50.32
N SER A 34 14.25 17.93 49.81
CA SER A 34 15.17 17.36 48.82
C SER A 34 14.46 16.91 47.54
N CYS A 35 15.03 17.26 46.38
CA CYS A 35 14.56 16.77 45.08
C CYS A 35 15.34 15.54 44.59
N HIS A 36 16.05 14.86 45.49
CA HIS A 36 16.92 13.73 45.15
C HIS A 36 16.16 12.57 44.48
N GLU A 37 14.97 12.20 44.97
CA GLU A 37 14.16 11.15 44.33
C GLU A 37 13.75 11.52 42.89
N VAL A 38 13.40 12.78 42.67
CA VAL A 38 13.06 13.32 41.35
C VAL A 38 14.26 13.25 40.43
N LYS A 39 15.46 13.60 40.95
CA LYS A 39 16.73 13.52 40.24
C LYS A 39 17.05 12.09 39.82
N THR A 40 16.88 11.12 40.73
CA THR A 40 17.03 9.69 40.42
C THR A 40 16.02 9.24 39.35
N ALA A 41 14.74 9.58 39.49
CA ALA A 41 13.71 9.18 38.54
C ALA A 41 13.93 9.79 37.14
N TYR A 42 14.37 11.05 37.09
CA TYR A 42 14.71 11.77 35.86
C TYR A 42 15.88 11.13 35.12
N MET A 43 16.93 10.75 35.87
CA MET A 43 18.10 10.03 35.36
C MET A 43 17.73 8.62 34.86
N MET A 44 17.02 7.83 35.67
CA MET A 44 16.67 6.45 35.34
C MET A 44 15.81 6.33 34.08
N ARG A 45 14.96 7.34 33.84
CA ARG A 45 14.12 7.43 32.63
C ARG A 45 14.82 8.12 31.45
N GLN A 46 16.07 8.56 31.62
CA GLN A 46 16.87 9.21 30.57
C GLN A 46 16.15 10.42 29.93
N ILE A 47 15.50 11.23 30.75
CA ILE A 47 14.63 12.33 30.27
C ILE A 47 15.47 13.50 29.73
N GLY A 48 16.63 13.75 30.32
CA GLY A 48 17.55 14.79 29.89
C GLY A 48 18.76 14.92 30.82
N PRO A 49 19.53 16.01 30.70
CA PRO A 49 20.66 16.30 31.59
C PRO A 49 20.20 16.43 33.04
N VAL A 50 20.86 15.70 33.94
CA VAL A 50 20.48 15.59 35.37
C VAL A 50 20.70 16.92 36.12
N GLU A 51 21.57 17.78 35.58
CA GLU A 51 21.88 19.12 36.09
C GLU A 51 20.68 20.08 36.01
N LEU A 52 19.66 19.75 35.21
CA LEU A 52 18.42 20.51 35.13
C LEU A 52 17.53 20.33 36.36
N VAL A 53 17.76 19.27 37.15
CA VAL A 53 16.98 18.98 38.35
C VAL A 53 17.57 19.76 39.52
N PRO A 54 16.79 20.64 40.17
CA PRO A 54 17.26 21.38 41.33
C PRO A 54 17.54 20.41 42.49
N ASP A 55 18.47 20.75 43.38
CA ASP A 55 18.75 19.90 44.55
C ASP A 55 17.68 20.06 45.66
N ARG A 56 17.04 21.24 45.73
CA ARG A 56 15.98 21.55 46.70
C ARG A 56 14.71 22.09 46.02
N PRO A 57 13.52 21.85 46.60
CA PRO A 57 12.27 22.41 46.10
C PRO A 57 12.28 23.94 46.15
N GLY A 58 11.81 24.59 45.09
CA GLY A 58 11.73 26.05 44.99
C GLY A 58 10.36 26.53 44.53
N ALA A 59 9.99 27.77 44.87
CA ALA A 59 8.84 28.41 44.24
C ALA A 59 9.25 28.87 42.84
N ASP A 60 8.82 28.15 41.80
CA ASP A 60 9.12 28.53 40.41
C ASP A 60 7.85 29.05 39.72
N GLU A 61 7.80 30.36 39.50
CA GLU A 61 6.70 31.08 38.84
C GLU A 61 6.64 30.82 37.32
N SER A 62 7.62 30.12 36.73
CA SER A 62 7.75 29.95 35.28
C SER A 62 7.12 28.67 34.70
N LEU A 63 6.60 27.77 35.54
CA LEU A 63 5.95 26.54 35.09
C LEU A 63 4.68 26.83 34.30
N ARG A 64 4.49 26.13 33.17
CA ARG A 64 3.33 26.34 32.28
C ARG A 64 2.37 25.16 32.30
N VAL A 65 2.87 23.96 32.60
CA VAL A 65 2.09 22.71 32.49
C VAL A 65 1.75 22.15 33.87
N CYS A 66 2.73 22.06 34.76
CA CYS A 66 2.69 21.46 36.09
C CYS A 66 2.47 22.50 37.21
N VAL A 67 1.68 23.54 36.93
CA VAL A 67 1.37 24.60 37.89
C VAL A 67 0.62 24.01 39.08
N HIS A 68 1.13 24.27 40.29
CA HIS A 68 0.51 23.86 41.54
C HIS A 68 0.91 24.80 42.69
N PRO A 69 0.10 24.90 43.75
CA PRO A 69 0.49 25.65 44.94
C PRO A 69 1.58 24.90 45.71
N GLY A 70 2.62 25.62 46.14
CA GLY A 70 3.72 25.08 46.94
C GLY A 70 5.05 24.99 46.19
N PRO A 71 6.10 24.48 46.86
CA PRO A 71 7.42 24.36 46.26
C PRO A 71 7.47 23.20 45.26
N SER A 72 8.26 23.37 44.19
CA SER A 72 8.41 22.39 43.11
C SER A 72 9.85 21.94 42.91
N CYS A 73 10.02 20.68 42.52
CA CYS A 73 11.28 20.11 42.05
C CYS A 73 11.48 20.20 40.53
N CYS A 74 10.69 21.03 39.85
CA CYS A 74 10.75 21.20 38.39
C CYS A 74 11.06 22.63 38.02
N THR A 75 11.81 22.79 36.92
CA THR A 75 12.05 24.07 36.25
C THR A 75 11.34 24.09 34.89
N SER A 76 11.19 25.27 34.27
CA SER A 76 10.66 25.36 32.90
C SER A 76 11.48 24.53 31.90
N LYS A 77 12.80 24.41 32.08
CA LYS A 77 13.65 23.57 31.21
C LYS A 77 13.35 22.08 31.39
N MET A 78 13.05 21.64 32.61
CA MET A 78 12.58 20.27 32.85
C MET A 78 11.23 20.02 32.20
N GLU A 79 10.29 20.97 32.22
CA GLU A 79 9.01 20.83 31.49
C GLU A 79 9.23 20.65 29.98
N ASP A 80 10.20 21.36 29.39
CA ASP A 80 10.55 21.20 27.98
C ASP A 80 11.14 19.79 27.70
N SER A 81 12.01 19.29 28.58
CA SER A 81 12.53 17.90 28.48
C SER A 81 11.43 16.86 28.67
N TYR A 82 10.51 17.04 29.61
CA TYR A 82 9.32 16.19 29.78
C TYR A 82 8.42 16.20 28.54
N MET A 83 8.25 17.36 27.90
CA MET A 83 7.49 17.49 26.66
C MET A 83 8.14 16.69 25.52
N ALA A 84 9.46 16.75 25.40
CA ALA A 84 10.19 15.95 24.42
C ALA A 84 10.08 14.45 24.73
N ALA A 85 10.21 14.05 25.99
CA ALA A 85 10.11 12.66 26.44
C ALA A 85 8.72 12.07 26.15
N VAL A 86 7.62 12.71 26.59
CA VAL A 86 6.27 12.18 26.32
C VAL A 86 5.98 12.07 24.83
N ARG A 87 6.50 12.98 24.01
CA ARG A 87 6.31 12.94 22.55
C ARG A 87 7.00 11.72 21.96
N SER A 88 8.27 11.50 22.30
CA SER A 88 9.05 10.36 21.84
C SER A 88 8.46 9.03 22.33
N GLU A 89 8.18 8.91 23.63
CA GLU A 89 7.62 7.69 24.23
C GLU A 89 6.26 7.32 23.62
N THR A 90 5.38 8.31 23.42
CA THR A 90 4.05 8.07 22.85
C THR A 90 4.16 7.68 21.39
N GLN A 91 5.01 8.35 20.61
CA GLN A 91 5.24 7.98 19.21
C GLN A 91 5.82 6.56 19.09
N GLN A 92 6.73 6.18 19.98
CA GLN A 92 7.26 4.82 20.03
C GLN A 92 6.18 3.78 20.36
N LYS A 93 5.29 4.07 21.31
CA LYS A 93 4.14 3.21 21.62
C LYS A 93 3.20 3.06 20.41
N MET A 94 2.91 4.13 19.69
CA MET A 94 2.09 4.06 18.47
C MET A 94 2.70 3.11 17.44
N ARG A 95 4.01 3.25 17.17
CA ARG A 95 4.74 2.34 16.27
C ARG A 95 4.71 0.89 16.74
N SER A 96 4.81 0.66 18.04
CA SER A 96 4.74 -0.69 18.61
C SER A 96 3.35 -1.30 18.45
N TYR A 97 2.27 -0.52 18.62
CA TYR A 97 0.90 -1.02 18.48
C TYR A 97 0.50 -1.27 17.02
N SER A 98 1.04 -0.50 16.08
CA SER A 98 0.79 -0.68 14.64
C SER A 98 1.69 -1.74 13.99
N PHE A 99 2.75 -2.20 14.68
CA PHE A 99 3.80 -3.05 14.11
C PHE A 99 3.23 -4.32 13.45
N GLU A 100 2.47 -5.12 14.19
CA GLU A 100 1.91 -6.38 13.68
C GLU A 100 1.01 -6.14 12.46
N LEU A 101 0.12 -5.14 12.55
CA LEU A 101 -0.78 -4.80 11.45
C LEU A 101 -0.02 -4.35 10.19
N LYS A 102 1.02 -3.54 10.37
CA LYS A 102 1.88 -3.07 9.28
C LYS A 102 2.58 -4.23 8.58
N TYR A 103 3.16 -5.15 9.34
CA TYR A 103 3.85 -6.31 8.78
C TYR A 103 2.88 -7.29 8.12
N LEU A 104 1.69 -7.48 8.69
CA LEU A 104 0.64 -8.28 8.08
C LEU A 104 0.24 -7.74 6.71
N ILE A 105 -0.06 -6.43 6.61
CA ILE A 105 -0.44 -5.79 5.35
C ILE A 105 0.71 -5.81 4.34
N ALA A 106 1.94 -5.52 4.78
CA ALA A 106 3.12 -5.57 3.91
C ALA A 106 3.37 -6.99 3.38
N GLY A 107 3.23 -8.01 4.24
CA GLY A 107 3.37 -9.41 3.88
C GLY A 107 2.34 -9.84 2.84
N HIS A 108 1.06 -9.52 3.06
CA HIS A 108 0.01 -9.84 2.09
C HIS A 108 0.14 -9.08 0.78
N THR A 109 0.51 -7.78 0.82
CA THR A 109 0.80 -6.99 -0.38
C THR A 109 1.89 -7.65 -1.20
N LYS A 110 3.00 -8.02 -0.56
CA LYS A 110 4.14 -8.66 -1.21
C LYS A 110 3.79 -10.03 -1.79
N ALA A 111 3.15 -10.90 -1.01
CA ALA A 111 2.76 -12.23 -1.45
C ALA A 111 1.78 -12.19 -2.64
N TYR A 112 0.83 -11.25 -2.62
CA TYR A 112 -0.08 -11.02 -3.73
C TYR A 112 0.67 -10.60 -5.01
N GLN A 113 1.58 -9.62 -4.88
CA GLN A 113 2.38 -9.14 -6.00
C GLN A 113 3.27 -10.24 -6.61
N GLU A 114 4.01 -10.98 -5.78
CA GLU A 114 4.91 -12.05 -6.25
C GLU A 114 4.15 -13.19 -6.93
N THR A 115 2.99 -13.58 -6.40
CA THR A 115 2.14 -14.62 -7.00
C THR A 115 1.66 -14.20 -8.38
N PHE A 116 1.23 -12.95 -8.50
CA PHE A 116 0.72 -12.42 -9.75
C PHE A 116 1.82 -12.21 -10.80
N GLU A 117 2.98 -11.68 -10.42
CA GLU A 117 4.14 -11.54 -11.30
C GLU A 117 4.61 -12.91 -11.84
N SER A 118 4.60 -13.93 -10.98
CA SER A 118 4.91 -15.31 -11.37
C SER A 118 3.92 -15.83 -12.41
N LEU A 119 2.62 -15.63 -12.21
CA LEU A 119 1.58 -16.05 -13.15
C LEU A 119 1.66 -15.31 -14.50
N VAL A 120 1.92 -14.01 -14.48
CA VAL A 120 2.14 -13.21 -15.70
C VAL A 120 3.36 -13.72 -16.47
N SER A 121 4.47 -13.94 -15.77
CA SER A 121 5.71 -14.46 -16.37
C SER A 121 5.51 -15.85 -16.97
N PHE A 122 4.85 -16.74 -16.23
CA PHE A 122 4.48 -18.07 -16.71
C PHE A 122 3.63 -18.01 -17.98
N THR A 123 2.60 -17.16 -17.99
CA THR A 123 1.68 -17.02 -19.12
C THR A 123 2.35 -16.36 -20.33
N SER A 124 3.28 -15.42 -20.11
CA SER A 124 4.12 -14.82 -21.14
C SER A 124 4.99 -15.86 -21.85
N ASN A 125 5.64 -16.73 -21.06
CA ASN A 125 6.43 -17.83 -21.60
C ASN A 125 5.54 -18.83 -22.35
N LEU A 126 4.39 -19.21 -21.78
CA LEU A 126 3.41 -20.09 -22.42
C LEU A 126 2.88 -19.53 -23.75
N THR A 127 2.70 -18.21 -23.84
CA THR A 127 2.29 -17.54 -25.09
C THR A 127 3.45 -17.47 -26.08
N SER A 128 4.69 -17.32 -25.61
CA SER A 128 5.87 -17.35 -26.48
C SER A 128 6.10 -18.74 -27.09
N THR A 129 5.88 -19.81 -26.33
CA THR A 129 6.01 -21.19 -26.85
C THR A 129 4.97 -21.53 -27.92
N LEU A 130 3.81 -20.86 -27.94
CA LEU A 130 2.87 -20.94 -29.07
C LEU A 130 3.54 -20.52 -30.37
N PHE A 131 4.31 -19.42 -30.35
CA PHE A 131 5.04 -18.98 -31.54
C PHE A 131 6.20 -19.90 -31.87
N ASP A 132 6.94 -20.40 -30.87
CA ASP A 132 8.04 -21.34 -31.12
C ASP A 132 7.54 -22.64 -31.80
N SER A 133 6.33 -23.09 -31.48
CA SER A 133 5.76 -24.36 -31.97
C SER A 133 4.88 -24.23 -33.22
N ALA A 134 3.82 -23.41 -33.17
CA ALA A 134 2.80 -23.34 -34.22
C ALA A 134 3.11 -22.28 -35.29
N TYR A 135 3.91 -21.26 -34.94
CA TYR A 135 4.17 -20.10 -35.79
C TYR A 135 5.66 -19.74 -35.80
N SER A 136 6.54 -20.75 -35.97
CA SER A 136 8.00 -20.61 -35.78
C SER A 136 8.61 -19.49 -36.63
N ALA A 137 8.08 -19.25 -37.83
CA ALA A 137 8.47 -18.15 -38.70
C ALA A 137 8.26 -16.76 -38.08
N LEU A 138 7.41 -16.60 -37.06
CA LEU A 138 7.13 -15.36 -36.34
C LEU A 138 7.86 -15.26 -34.99
N ALA A 139 8.47 -16.34 -34.50
CA ALA A 139 8.85 -16.49 -33.10
C ALA A 139 9.83 -15.43 -32.58
N SER A 140 10.89 -15.13 -33.33
CA SER A 140 11.92 -14.15 -32.92
C SER A 140 11.34 -12.75 -32.72
N ASP A 141 10.48 -12.31 -33.64
CA ASP A 141 9.92 -10.96 -33.64
C ASP A 141 8.71 -10.83 -32.71
N CYS A 142 7.96 -11.91 -32.50
CA CYS A 142 6.81 -11.92 -31.59
C CYS A 142 7.22 -11.99 -30.12
N ARG A 143 8.36 -12.60 -29.77
CA ARG A 143 8.82 -12.72 -28.37
C ARG A 143 8.84 -11.37 -27.61
N PRO A 144 9.46 -10.28 -28.12
CA PRO A 144 9.42 -8.98 -27.44
C PRO A 144 8.00 -8.37 -27.38
N ILE A 145 7.16 -8.60 -28.40
CA ILE A 145 5.76 -8.11 -28.45
C ILE A 145 4.90 -8.79 -27.37
N VAL A 146 5.06 -10.11 -27.20
CA VAL A 146 4.40 -10.89 -26.14
C VAL A 146 4.87 -10.40 -24.76
N PHE A 147 6.18 -10.27 -24.56
CA PHE A 147 6.72 -9.77 -23.30
C PHE A 147 6.14 -8.41 -22.93
N GLN A 148 6.06 -7.47 -23.88
CA GLN A 148 5.49 -6.15 -23.64
C GLN A 148 4.00 -6.21 -23.26
N LEU A 149 3.18 -7.04 -23.91
CA LEU A 149 1.77 -7.22 -23.55
C LEU A 149 1.61 -7.65 -22.09
N PHE A 150 2.40 -8.65 -21.66
CA PHE A 150 2.32 -9.17 -20.30
C PHE A 150 2.89 -8.18 -19.27
N ASN A 151 3.91 -7.40 -19.62
CA ASN A 151 4.39 -6.30 -18.79
C ASN A 151 3.31 -5.22 -18.62
N ASP A 152 2.61 -4.83 -19.69
CA ASP A 152 1.52 -3.85 -19.63
C ASP A 152 0.35 -4.36 -18.76
N ILE A 153 0.02 -5.65 -18.84
CA ILE A 153 -0.96 -6.32 -17.97
C ILE A 153 -0.49 -6.28 -16.51
N ASN A 154 0.80 -6.50 -16.26
CA ASN A 154 1.35 -6.45 -14.90
C ASN A 154 1.19 -5.05 -14.28
N GLN A 155 1.58 -4.01 -15.03
CA GLN A 155 1.44 -2.62 -14.62
C GLN A 155 -0.02 -2.23 -14.35
N HIS A 156 -0.95 -2.72 -15.18
CA HIS A 156 -2.38 -2.45 -14.99
C HIS A 156 -2.87 -2.94 -13.62
N LEU A 157 -2.35 -4.08 -13.17
CA LEU A 157 -2.73 -4.69 -11.89
C LEU A 157 -1.99 -4.12 -10.68
N SER A 158 -0.77 -3.62 -10.86
CA SER A 158 -0.06 -2.80 -9.87
C SER A 158 -0.74 -1.44 -9.61
N GLY A 159 -1.72 -1.07 -10.43
CA GLY A 159 -2.54 0.13 -10.26
C GLY A 159 -2.07 1.34 -11.05
N ASP A 160 -1.18 1.15 -12.04
CA ASP A 160 -0.80 2.20 -12.98
C ASP A 160 -1.98 2.59 -13.89
N SER A 161 -1.92 3.78 -14.49
CA SER A 161 -2.92 4.26 -15.44
C SER A 161 -2.87 3.55 -16.80
N SER A 162 -2.13 2.44 -16.92
CA SER A 162 -2.05 1.67 -18.16
C SER A 162 -3.41 1.05 -18.48
N SER A 163 -3.89 1.28 -19.69
CA SER A 163 -5.17 0.75 -20.17
C SER A 163 -4.93 -0.62 -20.81
N LEU A 164 -5.65 -1.64 -20.35
CA LEU A 164 -5.66 -2.97 -21.00
C LEU A 164 -6.07 -2.87 -22.47
N ASP A 165 -7.01 -1.97 -22.78
CA ASP A 165 -7.44 -1.73 -24.16
C ASP A 165 -6.28 -1.21 -25.02
N THR A 166 -5.49 -0.26 -24.53
CA THR A 166 -4.31 0.26 -25.23
C THR A 166 -3.23 -0.81 -25.39
N ALA A 167 -2.96 -1.60 -24.35
CA ALA A 167 -1.98 -2.68 -24.37
C ALA A 167 -2.33 -3.75 -25.42
N VAL A 168 -3.58 -4.23 -25.41
CA VAL A 168 -4.05 -5.22 -26.37
C VAL A 168 -4.09 -4.66 -27.80
N ARG A 169 -4.51 -3.40 -27.98
CA ARG A 169 -4.46 -2.75 -29.31
C ARG A 169 -3.04 -2.65 -29.84
N ARG A 170 -2.09 -2.23 -29.01
CA ARG A 170 -0.66 -2.17 -29.39
C ARG A 170 -0.15 -3.53 -29.83
N PHE A 171 -0.39 -4.56 -29.01
CA PHE A 171 -0.02 -5.94 -29.33
C PHE A 171 -0.54 -6.38 -30.72
N TYR A 172 -1.82 -6.19 -31.01
CA TYR A 172 -2.38 -6.59 -32.30
C TYR A 172 -1.98 -5.66 -33.46
N ASN A 173 -1.64 -4.40 -33.19
CA ASN A 173 -1.06 -3.52 -34.21
C ASN A 173 0.33 -4.01 -34.62
N ASP A 174 1.17 -4.43 -33.67
CA ASP A 174 2.51 -4.93 -33.96
C ASP A 174 2.52 -6.37 -34.50
N LEU A 175 1.53 -7.18 -34.12
CA LEU A 175 1.38 -8.54 -34.66
C LEU A 175 0.94 -8.56 -36.13
N PHE A 176 0.12 -7.61 -36.56
CA PHE A 176 -0.50 -7.65 -37.88
C PHE A 176 0.50 -7.66 -39.06
N PRO A 177 1.50 -6.76 -39.11
CA PRO A 177 2.43 -6.76 -40.24
C PRO A 177 3.22 -8.07 -40.36
N LEU A 178 3.57 -8.69 -39.23
CA LEU A 178 4.26 -9.97 -39.18
C LEU A 178 3.38 -11.11 -39.74
N VAL A 179 2.13 -11.20 -39.25
CA VAL A 179 1.15 -12.19 -39.74
C VAL A 179 0.85 -11.99 -41.22
N TYR A 180 0.67 -10.74 -41.66
CA TYR A 180 0.39 -10.43 -43.05
C TYR A 180 1.52 -10.89 -43.97
N ARG A 181 2.77 -10.51 -43.68
CA ARG A 181 3.92 -10.80 -44.55
C ARG A 181 4.33 -12.27 -44.55
N ARG A 182 4.22 -12.97 -43.43
CA ARG A 182 4.74 -14.36 -43.33
C ARG A 182 3.67 -15.42 -43.49
N LEU A 183 2.41 -15.12 -43.16
CA LEU A 183 1.33 -16.11 -43.19
C LEU A 183 0.29 -15.84 -44.30
N LEU A 184 -0.07 -14.57 -44.54
CA LEU A 184 -1.16 -14.24 -45.48
C LEU A 184 -0.65 -13.93 -46.90
N ASN A 185 0.54 -13.34 -47.00
CA ASN A 185 1.16 -12.95 -48.26
C ASN A 185 2.69 -13.19 -48.24
N PRO A 186 3.12 -14.46 -48.20
CA PRO A 186 4.53 -14.84 -48.07
C PRO A 186 5.40 -14.36 -49.24
N GLY A 187 4.82 -14.07 -50.41
CA GLY A 187 5.55 -13.55 -51.57
C GLY A 187 6.23 -12.20 -51.33
N ILE A 188 5.81 -11.43 -50.32
CA ILE A 188 6.43 -10.15 -49.92
C ILE A 188 7.57 -10.37 -48.90
N GLY A 189 7.50 -11.44 -48.09
CA GLY A 189 8.44 -11.69 -46.99
C GLY A 189 9.83 -12.17 -47.42
N HIS A 190 10.01 -12.61 -48.67
CA HIS A 190 11.25 -13.21 -49.19
C HIS A 190 12.10 -12.27 -50.06
N MET A 191 11.76 -10.99 -50.22
CA MET A 191 12.63 -10.06 -50.95
C MET A 191 13.89 -9.76 -50.13
N SER A 192 15.05 -10.12 -50.68
CA SER A 192 16.36 -9.88 -50.09
C SER A 192 16.59 -8.38 -49.81
N PRO A 193 17.37 -8.00 -48.79
CA PRO A 193 17.75 -6.61 -48.52
C PRO A 193 18.79 -6.15 -49.55
N LYS A 194 18.37 -6.01 -50.81
CA LYS A 194 19.18 -5.45 -51.89
C LYS A 194 18.45 -4.27 -52.50
N SER A 195 18.27 -3.23 -51.70
CA SER A 195 18.38 -1.84 -52.15
C SER A 195 18.38 -0.93 -50.93
N HIS A 196 19.35 -0.02 -50.88
CA HIS A 196 19.43 1.03 -49.90
C HIS A 196 18.24 1.99 -50.07
N SER A 197 17.13 1.80 -49.33
CA SER A 197 16.06 2.82 -49.15
C SER A 197 14.87 2.29 -48.35
N THR A 198 14.95 2.26 -47.01
CA THR A 198 13.78 2.38 -46.07
C THR A 198 12.35 2.08 -46.60
N PRO A 199 11.99 0.85 -47.07
CA PRO A 199 10.64 0.57 -47.55
C PRO A 199 9.81 -0.29 -46.56
N SER A 200 10.46 -1.07 -45.69
CA SER A 200 9.82 -1.99 -44.75
C SER A 200 9.07 -1.26 -43.65
N THR A 201 9.64 -0.19 -43.09
CA THR A 201 9.05 0.64 -42.03
C THR A 201 7.77 1.34 -42.51
N ASN A 202 7.81 1.95 -43.69
CA ASN A 202 6.64 2.64 -44.26
C ASN A 202 5.47 1.68 -44.53
N GLN A 203 5.76 0.45 -44.95
CA GLN A 203 4.74 -0.57 -45.16
C GLN A 203 4.20 -1.14 -43.83
N ASP A 204 5.05 -1.34 -42.82
CA ASP A 204 4.59 -1.80 -41.50
C ASP A 204 3.69 -0.77 -40.82
N ASP A 205 4.06 0.50 -40.89
CA ASP A 205 3.26 1.59 -40.34
C ASP A 205 1.93 1.74 -41.07
N CYS A 206 1.93 1.56 -42.39
CA CYS A 206 0.71 1.49 -43.16
C CYS A 206 -0.19 0.31 -42.75
N LEU A 207 0.37 -0.89 -42.59
CA LEU A 207 -0.37 -2.06 -42.12
C LEU A 207 -0.93 -1.82 -40.71
N ARG A 208 -0.16 -1.20 -39.81
CA ARG A 208 -0.64 -0.81 -38.47
C ARG A 208 -1.84 0.14 -38.53
N MET A 209 -1.77 1.18 -39.37
CA MET A 209 -2.85 2.17 -39.51
C MET A 209 -4.15 1.54 -40.02
N THR A 210 -4.03 0.55 -40.91
CA THR A 210 -5.16 -0.04 -41.64
C THR A 210 -5.77 -1.26 -40.94
N ARG A 211 -5.11 -1.75 -39.89
CA ARG A 211 -5.56 -2.89 -39.09
C ARG A 211 -6.98 -2.72 -38.55
N GLN A 212 -7.38 -1.50 -38.20
CA GLN A 212 -8.74 -1.23 -37.69
C GLN A 212 -9.80 -1.47 -38.76
N ASP A 213 -9.58 -0.98 -39.98
CA ASP A 213 -10.54 -1.09 -41.09
C ASP A 213 -10.59 -2.51 -41.65
N VAL A 214 -9.43 -3.16 -41.74
CA VAL A 214 -9.31 -4.52 -42.29
C VAL A 214 -9.78 -5.58 -41.28
N SER A 215 -9.67 -5.28 -39.98
CA SER A 215 -10.02 -6.17 -38.87
C SER A 215 -9.53 -7.63 -39.07
N PRO A 216 -8.22 -7.83 -39.31
CA PRO A 216 -7.65 -9.13 -39.72
C PRO A 216 -7.84 -10.23 -38.65
N PHE A 217 -7.93 -9.83 -37.38
CA PHE A 217 -8.07 -10.75 -36.23
C PHE A 217 -9.52 -10.94 -35.79
N GLY A 218 -10.51 -10.39 -36.51
CA GLY A 218 -11.92 -10.52 -36.17
C GLY A 218 -12.26 -10.02 -34.76
N PRO A 219 -13.10 -10.75 -33.99
CA PRO A 219 -13.57 -10.31 -32.67
C PRO A 219 -12.53 -10.50 -31.54
N HIS A 220 -11.48 -11.29 -31.76
CA HIS A 220 -10.57 -11.76 -30.72
C HIS A 220 -9.89 -10.65 -29.90
N PRO A 221 -9.42 -9.52 -30.49
CA PRO A 221 -8.88 -8.42 -29.69
C PRO A 221 -9.88 -7.85 -28.69
N ARG A 222 -11.16 -7.71 -29.08
CA ARG A 222 -12.21 -7.19 -28.19
C ARG A 222 -12.61 -8.20 -27.12
N LEU A 223 -12.68 -9.49 -27.49
CA LEU A 223 -12.95 -10.56 -26.54
C LEU A 223 -11.86 -10.64 -25.47
N LEU A 224 -10.60 -10.52 -25.88
CA LEU A 224 -9.47 -10.51 -24.96
C LEU A 224 -9.53 -9.32 -23.97
N VAL A 225 -9.76 -8.10 -24.47
CA VAL A 225 -9.94 -6.92 -23.59
C VAL A 225 -11.09 -7.12 -22.62
N SER A 226 -12.24 -7.63 -23.07
CA SER A 226 -13.41 -7.84 -22.22
C SER A 226 -13.16 -8.91 -21.15
N GLY A 227 -12.52 -10.02 -21.53
CA GLY A 227 -12.17 -11.12 -20.62
C GLY A 227 -11.20 -10.65 -19.54
N LEU A 228 -10.09 -10.00 -19.94
CA LEU A 228 -9.11 -9.46 -19.02
C LEU A 228 -9.69 -8.38 -18.11
N SER A 229 -10.43 -7.40 -18.65
CA SER A 229 -10.98 -6.31 -17.83
C SER A 229 -11.93 -6.82 -16.75
N ARG A 230 -12.73 -7.86 -17.07
CA ARG A 230 -13.67 -8.47 -16.12
C ARG A 230 -12.95 -9.27 -15.04
N ALA A 231 -11.97 -10.08 -15.43
CA ALA A 231 -11.28 -10.98 -14.51
C ALA A 231 -10.25 -10.27 -13.63
N LEU A 232 -9.57 -9.25 -14.17
CA LEU A 232 -8.53 -8.51 -13.46
C LEU A 232 -9.09 -7.40 -12.57
N GLY A 233 -10.34 -7.00 -12.73
CA GLY A 233 -10.94 -5.90 -11.96
C GLY A 233 -10.89 -6.11 -10.44
N ALA A 234 -11.25 -7.30 -9.96
CA ALA A 234 -11.20 -7.64 -8.54
C ALA A 234 -9.76 -7.70 -8.01
N GLY A 235 -8.84 -8.25 -8.82
CA GLY A 235 -7.41 -8.30 -8.48
C GLY A 235 -6.79 -6.91 -8.38
N ARG A 236 -7.13 -6.01 -9.31
CA ARG A 236 -6.70 -4.60 -9.30
C ARG A 236 -7.20 -3.90 -8.05
N ALA A 237 -8.48 -4.07 -7.73
CA ALA A 237 -9.10 -3.47 -6.55
C ALA A 237 -8.44 -3.97 -5.25
N LEU A 238 -8.13 -5.27 -5.17
CA LEU A 238 -7.45 -5.85 -4.01
C LEU A 238 -6.05 -5.25 -3.82
N SER A 239 -5.25 -5.19 -4.90
CA SER A 239 -3.93 -4.57 -4.89
C SER A 239 -3.98 -3.11 -4.41
N GLN A 240 -4.90 -2.32 -4.96
CA GLN A 240 -5.08 -0.93 -4.57
C GLN A 240 -5.49 -0.76 -3.10
N LEU A 241 -6.39 -1.61 -2.59
CA LEU A 241 -6.81 -1.55 -1.19
C LEU A 241 -5.71 -1.98 -0.23
N LEU A 242 -4.90 -2.99 -0.58
CA LEU A 242 -3.75 -3.41 0.22
C LEU A 242 -2.71 -2.28 0.32
N ARG A 243 -2.43 -1.60 -0.80
CA ARG A 243 -1.56 -0.40 -0.82
C ARG A 243 -2.13 0.72 0.05
N LEU A 244 -3.41 1.05 -0.12
CA LEU A 244 -4.09 2.07 0.68
C LEU A 244 -4.07 1.73 2.18
N ALA A 245 -4.29 0.47 2.55
CA ALA A 245 -4.21 0.02 3.93
C ALA A 245 -2.82 0.29 4.53
N GLY A 246 -1.76 -0.01 3.77
CA GLY A 246 -0.38 0.25 4.16
C GLY A 246 -0.08 1.75 4.29
N GLU A 247 -0.59 2.57 3.37
CA GLU A 247 -0.46 4.03 3.41
C GLU A 247 -1.15 4.62 4.65
N VAL A 248 -2.36 4.17 4.97
CA VAL A 248 -3.12 4.60 6.15
C VAL A 248 -2.36 4.25 7.43
N VAL A 249 -1.88 3.02 7.58
CA VAL A 249 -1.10 2.61 8.76
C VAL A 249 0.18 3.45 8.89
N ASN A 250 0.92 3.64 7.80
CA ASN A 250 2.14 4.46 7.79
C ASN A 250 1.85 5.94 8.10
N ALA A 251 0.71 6.48 7.66
CA ALA A 251 0.29 7.83 7.99
C ALA A 251 -0.04 7.95 9.50
N THR A 252 -0.71 6.95 10.08
CA THR A 252 -1.04 6.96 11.51
C THR A 252 0.20 6.90 12.42
N GLU A 253 1.27 6.20 12.00
CA GLU A 253 2.56 6.18 12.72
C GLU A 253 3.30 7.51 12.72
N LYS A 254 3.03 8.34 11.72
CA LYS A 254 3.66 9.65 11.50
C LYS A 254 2.85 10.82 12.08
N LEU A 255 1.70 10.55 12.69
CA LEU A 255 0.88 11.58 13.31
C LEU A 255 1.68 12.32 14.40
N THR A 256 1.75 13.63 14.25
CA THR A 256 2.35 14.51 15.24
C THR A 256 1.34 14.79 16.35
N LEU A 257 1.80 14.69 17.59
CA LEU A 257 0.94 15.00 18.73
C LEU A 257 0.69 16.51 18.80
N SER A 258 -0.57 16.89 19.00
CA SER A 258 -0.94 18.29 19.23
C SER A 258 -0.26 18.84 20.49
N ARG A 259 -0.14 20.17 20.59
CA ARG A 259 0.43 20.82 21.77
C ARG A 259 -0.41 20.53 23.01
N GLU A 260 -1.73 20.51 22.86
CA GLU A 260 -2.73 20.18 23.89
C GLU A 260 -2.51 18.75 24.40
N CYS A 261 -2.36 17.78 23.49
CA CYS A 261 -2.07 16.40 23.85
C CYS A 261 -0.75 16.30 24.61
N GLY A 262 0.31 16.93 24.12
CA GLY A 262 1.61 16.97 24.80
C GLY A 262 1.50 17.51 26.23
N ARG A 263 0.79 18.63 26.44
CA ARG A 263 0.53 19.17 27.79
C ARG A 263 -0.24 18.19 28.66
N GLY A 264 -1.26 17.52 28.10
CA GLY A 264 -2.02 16.49 28.81
C GLY A 264 -1.12 15.33 29.25
N LEU A 265 -0.30 14.81 28.35
CA LEU A 265 0.62 13.72 28.64
C LEU A 265 1.66 14.09 29.71
N VAL A 266 2.24 15.29 29.67
CA VAL A 266 3.14 15.79 30.73
C VAL A 266 2.40 15.85 32.08
N ARG A 267 1.17 16.38 32.09
CA ARG A 267 0.32 16.40 33.29
C ARG A 267 0.08 15.02 33.88
N MET A 268 -0.17 14.06 33.02
CA MET A 268 -0.44 12.68 33.41
C MET A 268 0.80 11.94 33.91
N HIS A 269 1.95 12.12 33.25
CA HIS A 269 3.12 11.28 33.47
C HIS A 269 4.14 11.88 34.44
N TYR A 270 4.29 13.20 34.49
CA TYR A 270 5.45 13.82 35.15
C TYR A 270 5.10 14.92 36.16
N CYS A 271 3.89 15.52 36.13
CA CYS A 271 3.60 16.58 37.09
C CYS A 271 3.52 16.11 38.56
N SER A 272 3.39 14.80 38.84
CA SER A 272 3.57 14.28 40.20
C SER A 272 5.02 14.36 40.65
N HIS A 273 5.98 14.17 39.74
CA HIS A 273 7.42 14.30 40.03
C HIS A 273 7.75 15.74 40.45
N CYS A 274 7.10 16.74 39.84
CA CYS A 274 7.28 18.14 40.21
C CYS A 274 6.85 18.47 41.64
N ARG A 275 6.07 17.58 42.28
CA ARG A 275 5.65 17.64 43.68
C ARG A 275 6.42 16.66 44.58
N GLY A 276 7.54 16.10 44.10
CA GLY A 276 8.31 15.08 44.81
C GLY A 276 7.71 13.66 44.76
N MET A 277 6.56 13.46 44.10
CA MET A 277 5.87 12.17 44.08
C MET A 277 6.21 11.37 42.81
N THR A 278 7.30 10.60 42.86
CA THR A 278 7.82 9.84 41.71
C THR A 278 7.19 8.45 41.53
N LEU A 279 6.60 7.90 42.59
CA LEU A 279 6.05 6.53 42.62
C LEU A 279 4.55 6.46 42.27
N ILE A 280 3.86 7.60 42.20
CA ILE A 280 2.42 7.65 41.92
C ILE A 280 2.16 7.40 40.44
N ARG A 281 1.21 6.51 40.14
CA ARG A 281 0.73 6.25 38.78
C ARG A 281 -0.50 7.10 38.46
N PRO A 282 -0.68 7.51 37.19
CA PRO A 282 -1.89 8.21 36.78
C PRO A 282 -3.12 7.31 36.95
N CYS A 283 -4.23 7.91 37.38
CA CYS A 283 -5.51 7.22 37.49
C CYS A 283 -5.99 6.75 36.09
N THR A 284 -6.65 5.59 36.03
CA THR A 284 -7.18 5.03 34.77
C THR A 284 -8.09 6.00 34.03
N GLY A 285 -9.00 6.67 34.75
CA GLY A 285 -9.92 7.65 34.13
C GLY A 285 -9.19 8.85 33.53
N LEU A 286 -8.17 9.38 34.21
CA LEU A 286 -7.32 10.46 33.68
C LEU A 286 -6.58 10.01 32.42
N CYS A 287 -6.03 8.78 32.46
CA CYS A 287 -5.33 8.17 31.34
C CYS A 287 -6.21 8.06 30.10
N VAL A 288 -7.39 7.46 30.24
CA VAL A 288 -8.34 7.28 29.13
C VAL A 288 -8.78 8.62 28.55
N ASN A 289 -9.07 9.62 29.40
CA ASN A 289 -9.49 10.93 28.94
C ASN A 289 -8.42 11.66 28.12
N ILE A 290 -7.16 11.63 28.59
CA ILE A 290 -6.04 12.27 27.89
C ILE A 290 -5.74 11.53 26.59
N MET A 291 -5.67 10.19 26.62
CA MET A 291 -5.40 9.39 25.44
C MET A 291 -6.49 9.52 24.38
N ARG A 292 -7.77 9.60 24.78
CA ARG A 292 -8.88 9.86 23.85
C ARG A 292 -8.71 11.20 23.12
N GLY A 293 -8.33 12.26 23.85
CA GLY A 293 -8.04 13.57 23.23
C GLY A 293 -6.84 13.52 22.28
N CYS A 294 -5.78 12.80 22.65
CA CYS A 294 -4.58 12.62 21.83
C CYS A 294 -4.85 11.83 20.53
N LEU A 295 -5.77 10.85 20.58
CA LEU A 295 -6.02 9.92 19.49
C LEU A 295 -7.27 10.24 18.66
N VAL A 296 -7.84 11.43 18.81
CA VAL A 296 -9.09 11.81 18.13
C VAL A 296 -9.01 11.59 16.60
N GLY A 297 -7.95 12.06 15.95
CA GLY A 297 -7.78 11.89 14.50
C GLY A 297 -7.59 10.44 14.05
N VAL A 298 -7.02 9.58 14.91
CA VAL A 298 -6.93 8.13 14.64
C VAL A 298 -8.30 7.47 14.82
N SER A 299 -9.05 7.89 15.83
CA SER A 299 -10.36 7.31 16.15
C SER A 299 -11.40 7.58 15.06
N GLU A 300 -11.30 8.71 14.34
CA GLU A 300 -12.15 9.04 13.19
C GLU A 300 -11.98 8.06 12.02
N LEU A 301 -10.81 7.41 11.92
CA LEU A 301 -10.55 6.38 10.91
C LEU A 301 -11.26 5.05 11.21
N GLY A 302 -11.83 4.85 12.40
CA GLY A 302 -12.40 3.56 12.81
C GLY A 302 -13.48 3.02 11.85
N ALA A 303 -14.45 3.86 11.46
CA ALA A 303 -15.52 3.44 10.54
C ALA A 303 -15.04 3.26 9.08
N PRO A 304 -14.27 4.19 8.48
CA PRO A 304 -13.64 3.97 7.17
C PRO A 304 -12.74 2.73 7.13
N TRP A 305 -11.94 2.51 8.19
CA TRP A 305 -11.06 1.35 8.31
C TRP A 305 -11.85 0.04 8.36
N GLY A 306 -12.92 -0.03 9.17
CA GLY A 306 -13.81 -1.18 9.20
C GLY A 306 -14.41 -1.50 7.83
N SER A 307 -14.81 -0.48 7.08
CA SER A 307 -15.31 -0.62 5.71
C SER A 307 -14.24 -1.16 4.76
N LEU A 308 -13.00 -0.67 4.87
CA LEU A 308 -11.85 -1.16 4.10
C LEU A 308 -11.57 -2.64 4.37
N VAL A 309 -11.60 -3.07 5.63
CA VAL A 309 -11.38 -4.49 6.01
C VAL A 309 -12.44 -5.40 5.40
N VAL A 310 -13.71 -4.99 5.42
CA VAL A 310 -14.81 -5.75 4.78
C VAL A 310 -14.61 -5.85 3.27
N LEU A 311 -14.17 -4.79 2.60
CA LEU A 311 -13.89 -4.80 1.16
C LEU A 311 -12.71 -5.72 0.82
N LEU A 312 -11.62 -5.68 1.60
CA LEU A 312 -10.49 -6.61 1.45
C LEU A 312 -10.95 -8.07 1.55
N GLN A 313 -11.76 -8.40 2.57
CA GLN A 313 -12.28 -9.75 2.77
C GLN A 313 -13.16 -10.21 1.61
N ARG A 314 -14.04 -9.33 1.11
CA ARG A 314 -14.93 -9.64 -0.02
C ARG A 314 -14.16 -9.90 -1.32
N LEU A 315 -13.16 -9.08 -1.62
CA LEU A 315 -12.33 -9.24 -2.82
C LEU A 315 -11.46 -10.48 -2.73
N ALA A 316 -10.86 -10.75 -1.56
CA ALA A 316 -10.10 -11.97 -1.32
C ALA A 316 -10.98 -13.22 -1.51
N ALA A 317 -12.20 -13.22 -0.96
CA ALA A 317 -13.14 -14.33 -1.16
C ALA A 317 -13.52 -14.52 -2.63
N MET A 318 -13.79 -13.42 -3.35
CA MET A 318 -14.12 -13.46 -4.79
C MET A 318 -12.99 -14.07 -5.63
N LEU A 319 -11.73 -13.76 -5.29
CA LEU A 319 -10.56 -14.29 -5.96
C LEU A 319 -10.23 -15.74 -5.56
N ALA A 320 -10.52 -16.12 -4.31
CA ALA A 320 -10.30 -17.48 -3.80
C ALA A 320 -11.30 -18.50 -4.37
N THR A 321 -12.50 -18.08 -4.74
CA THR A 321 -13.50 -18.99 -5.33
C THR A 321 -13.12 -19.39 -6.76
N SER A 322 -12.61 -20.62 -6.91
CA SER A 322 -12.20 -21.24 -8.19
C SER A 322 -13.36 -21.63 -9.11
N SER A 323 -14.61 -21.53 -8.67
CA SER A 323 -15.80 -21.91 -9.45
C SER A 323 -16.28 -20.86 -10.44
N ASN A 324 -15.68 -19.66 -10.46
CA ASN A 324 -16.06 -18.62 -11.40
C ASN A 324 -15.35 -18.81 -12.74
N HIS A 325 -16.11 -18.92 -13.83
CA HIS A 325 -15.62 -18.80 -15.22
C HIS A 325 -14.88 -17.48 -15.52
N ASN A 326 -14.77 -16.58 -14.54
CA ASN A 326 -14.07 -15.30 -14.59
C ASN A 326 -12.84 -15.28 -13.66
N SER A 327 -12.24 -16.43 -13.31
CA SER A 327 -11.05 -16.43 -12.47
C SER A 327 -9.90 -15.70 -13.18
N MET A 328 -9.14 -14.93 -12.40
CA MET A 328 -8.00 -14.16 -12.91
C MET A 328 -6.98 -15.06 -13.61
N GLU A 329 -6.68 -16.21 -13.01
CA GLU A 329 -5.77 -17.21 -13.56
C GLU A 329 -6.23 -17.74 -14.91
N LEU A 330 -7.49 -18.17 -15.02
CA LEU A 330 -8.02 -18.69 -16.28
C LEU A 330 -8.04 -17.61 -17.36
N ALA A 331 -8.35 -16.37 -17.02
CA ALA A 331 -8.37 -15.26 -17.99
C ALA A 331 -6.97 -14.95 -18.53
N LEU A 332 -5.93 -15.02 -17.69
CA LEU A 332 -4.54 -14.85 -18.13
C LEU A 332 -4.12 -16.03 -19.01
N LEU A 333 -4.35 -17.27 -18.56
CA LEU A 333 -4.02 -18.46 -19.34
C LEU A 333 -4.75 -18.49 -20.70
N ALA A 334 -5.97 -17.95 -20.77
CA ALA A 334 -6.73 -17.82 -22.01
C ALA A 334 -6.12 -16.86 -23.03
N VAL A 335 -5.19 -15.97 -22.65
CA VAL A 335 -4.49 -15.06 -23.58
C VAL A 335 -3.86 -15.84 -24.72
N ARG A 336 -3.18 -16.96 -24.43
CA ARG A 336 -2.57 -17.83 -25.45
C ARG A 336 -3.61 -18.28 -26.48
N ASN A 337 -4.77 -18.72 -26.03
CA ASN A 337 -5.82 -19.23 -26.91
C ASN A 337 -6.41 -18.09 -27.76
N HIS A 338 -6.67 -16.92 -27.16
CA HIS A 338 -7.11 -15.74 -27.90
C HIS A 338 -6.11 -15.29 -28.98
N VAL A 339 -4.80 -15.38 -28.71
CA VAL A 339 -3.76 -15.08 -29.69
C VAL A 339 -3.77 -16.12 -30.81
N ASN A 340 -3.87 -17.41 -30.48
CA ASN A 340 -3.95 -18.49 -31.47
C ASN A 340 -5.18 -18.33 -32.38
N ASP A 341 -6.37 -18.15 -31.80
CA ASP A 341 -7.63 -18.06 -32.53
C ASP A 341 -7.67 -16.79 -33.40
N ALA A 342 -7.06 -15.70 -32.94
CA ALA A 342 -6.87 -14.50 -33.75
C ALA A 342 -6.04 -14.77 -35.01
N ILE A 343 -4.90 -15.46 -34.88
CA ILE A 343 -4.02 -15.78 -36.01
C ILE A 343 -4.73 -16.75 -36.97
N LEU A 344 -5.40 -17.79 -36.45
CA LEU A 344 -6.20 -18.71 -37.24
C LEU A 344 -7.32 -17.99 -38.00
N HIS A 345 -8.01 -17.03 -37.35
CA HIS A 345 -9.02 -16.20 -37.99
C HIS A 345 -8.42 -15.39 -39.15
N ALA A 346 -7.24 -14.81 -38.96
CA ALA A 346 -6.55 -14.06 -40.01
C ALA A 346 -6.18 -14.96 -41.19
N GLN A 347 -5.68 -16.18 -40.94
CA GLN A 347 -5.35 -17.16 -41.99
C GLN A 347 -6.59 -17.60 -42.77
N LEU A 348 -7.69 -17.93 -42.07
CA LEU A 348 -8.95 -18.34 -42.68
C LEU A 348 -9.54 -17.25 -43.60
N HIS A 349 -9.37 -15.98 -43.22
CA HIS A 349 -9.85 -14.83 -43.99
C HIS A 349 -8.74 -14.16 -44.83
N GLY A 350 -7.60 -14.83 -45.01
CA GLY A 350 -6.40 -14.29 -45.66
C GLY A 350 -6.68 -13.68 -47.04
N PRO A 351 -7.38 -14.36 -47.96
CA PRO A 351 -7.69 -13.79 -49.28
C PRO A 351 -8.47 -12.47 -49.21
N ARG A 352 -9.44 -12.37 -48.28
CA ARG A 352 -10.22 -11.15 -48.06
C ARG A 352 -9.34 -10.04 -47.49
N VAL A 353 -8.54 -10.35 -46.47
CA VAL A 353 -7.62 -9.40 -45.83
C VAL A 353 -6.62 -8.85 -46.84
N THR A 354 -5.96 -9.71 -47.62
CA THR A 354 -5.02 -9.33 -48.67
C THR A 354 -5.71 -8.52 -49.77
N ALA A 355 -6.92 -8.88 -50.16
CA ALA A 355 -7.71 -8.10 -51.12
C ALA A 355 -8.06 -6.70 -50.58
N THR A 356 -8.44 -6.55 -49.31
CA THR A 356 -8.77 -5.23 -48.75
C THR A 356 -7.54 -4.33 -48.61
N VAL A 357 -6.41 -4.89 -48.17
CA VAL A 357 -5.13 -4.15 -48.08
C VAL A 357 -4.63 -3.70 -49.45
N SER A 358 -4.86 -4.51 -50.50
CA SER A 358 -4.47 -4.18 -51.88
C SER A 358 -5.50 -3.34 -52.65
N LYS A 359 -6.79 -3.47 -52.35
CA LYS A 359 -7.92 -2.77 -53.01
C LYS A 359 -8.36 -1.50 -52.30
N GLY A 360 -7.57 -0.96 -51.37
CA GLY A 360 -7.82 0.35 -50.79
C GLY A 360 -7.91 1.48 -51.82
N ARG A 361 -9.09 1.59 -52.45
CA ARG A 361 -9.59 2.60 -53.37
C ARG A 361 -11.02 2.88 -52.92
N LEU A 362 -11.18 3.67 -51.87
CA LEU A 362 -12.49 4.21 -51.50
C LEU A 362 -12.33 5.72 -51.30
N GLY A 363 -12.77 6.47 -52.32
CA GLY A 363 -13.12 7.89 -52.20
C GLY A 363 -12.06 8.92 -52.58
N TRP A 364 -10.78 8.72 -52.27
CA TRP A 364 -9.73 9.72 -52.52
C TRP A 364 -8.41 9.06 -52.90
N GLY A 365 -8.17 8.86 -54.20
CA GLY A 365 -6.85 8.85 -54.87
C GLY A 365 -5.65 8.01 -54.39
N GLU A 366 -5.62 7.44 -53.19
CA GLU A 366 -4.41 6.85 -52.60
C GLU A 366 -4.61 5.38 -52.26
N VAL A 367 -3.67 4.55 -52.73
CA VAL A 367 -3.57 3.13 -52.37
C VAL A 367 -3.34 3.06 -50.88
N ILE A 368 -4.18 2.30 -50.16
CA ILE A 368 -4.05 2.14 -48.70
C ILE A 368 -2.61 1.82 -48.29
N CYS A 369 -1.94 0.82 -48.91
CA CYS A 369 -0.48 0.64 -48.86
C CYS A 369 0.11 0.54 -50.29
N PRO A 370 0.77 1.60 -50.81
CA PRO A 370 1.16 1.69 -52.23
C PRO A 370 2.14 0.62 -52.73
N THR A 371 2.88 -0.04 -51.84
CA THR A 371 3.84 -1.09 -52.20
C THR A 371 3.24 -2.48 -52.44
N VAL A 372 1.93 -2.69 -52.22
CA VAL A 372 1.30 -4.02 -52.40
C VAL A 372 0.88 -4.31 -53.85
N LEU A 373 0.73 -3.27 -54.68
CA LEU A 373 0.17 -3.39 -56.04
C LEU A 373 1.20 -3.70 -57.15
N THR A 374 2.50 -3.65 -56.90
CA THR A 374 3.51 -3.78 -57.97
C THR A 374 3.78 -5.21 -58.43
N TYR A 375 3.30 -6.25 -57.73
CA TYR A 375 3.74 -7.63 -58.01
C TYR A 375 2.62 -8.65 -58.30
N THR A 376 1.35 -8.27 -58.19
CA THR A 376 0.24 -9.20 -58.53
C THR A 376 -0.05 -9.28 -60.04
N CYS A 377 0.61 -8.47 -60.88
CA CYS A 377 0.42 -8.47 -62.34
C CYS A 377 1.39 -9.37 -63.13
N TYR A 378 2.29 -10.13 -62.49
CA TYR A 378 3.30 -10.95 -63.20
C TYR A 378 3.11 -12.47 -63.16
N ILE A 379 1.97 -12.99 -62.68
CA ILE A 379 1.73 -14.45 -62.58
C ILE A 379 0.68 -14.98 -63.58
N ASN A 380 0.07 -14.14 -64.43
CA ASN A 380 -0.89 -14.61 -65.45
C ASN A 380 -0.55 -14.13 -66.87
N THR A 381 0.67 -14.40 -67.32
CA THR A 381 1.00 -14.50 -68.74
C THR A 381 2.28 -15.31 -68.87
N PHE A 382 2.15 -16.64 -68.88
CA PHE A 382 2.83 -17.56 -69.81
C PHE A 382 2.22 -18.96 -69.68
#